data_AF-A0A1G2K3B2-F1
#
_entry.id   AF-A0A1G2K3B2-F1
#
_cell.length_a   1.000
_cell.length_b   1.000
_cell.length_c   1.000
_cell.angle_alpha   90.00
_cell.angle_beta   90.00
_cell.angle_gamma   90.00
#
_symmetry.space_group_name_H-M   'P 1'
#
loop_
_entity.id
_entity.type
_entity.pdbx_description
1 polymer ?
#
loop_
_entity_poly.entity_id
_entity_poly.type
_entity_poly.pdbx_seq_one_letter_code
_entity_poly.pdbx_strand_id
1 'polypeptide(L)' 'MGTLNEFTIAFEDEKPIGVLIGSGGMADEIEGILEKARRGKGKVVFDSDPKRLVEKVIELVDEEKVHDAQ' A
#
# COMPACT_ATOMS: atom_id res chain seq x y z
N MET A 1 -6.86 12.70 -10.17
CA MET A 1 -6.08 12.02 -11.23
C MET A 1 -4.62 11.79 -10.85
N GLY A 2 -4.05 12.45 -9.83
CA GLY A 2 -2.70 12.10 -9.31
C GLY A 2 -2.69 10.80 -8.50
N THR A 3 -3.41 10.75 -7.38
CA THR A 3 -3.25 9.71 -6.34
C THR A 3 -3.28 8.26 -6.83
N LEU A 4 -4.17 7.94 -7.78
CA LEU A 4 -4.23 6.61 -8.38
C LEU A 4 -3.01 6.31 -9.27
N ASN A 5 -2.51 7.31 -10.00
CA ASN A 5 -1.33 7.19 -10.83
C ASN A 5 -0.09 6.96 -9.96
N GLU A 6 0.09 7.73 -8.87
CA GLU A 6 1.20 7.48 -7.94
C GLU A 6 1.10 6.11 -7.26
N PHE A 7 -0.11 5.70 -6.84
CA PHE A 7 -0.34 4.37 -6.29
C PHE A 7 0.04 3.27 -7.29
N THR A 8 -0.39 3.40 -8.55
CA THR A 8 -0.13 2.38 -9.57
C THR A 8 1.37 2.27 -9.87
N ILE A 9 2.09 3.39 -9.95
CA ILE A 9 3.55 3.39 -10.14
C ILE A 9 4.24 2.69 -8.96
N ALA A 10 3.92 3.07 -7.72
CA ALA A 10 4.52 2.44 -6.55
C ALA A 10 4.19 0.93 -6.45
N PHE A 11 3.00 0.54 -6.89
CA PHE A 11 2.55 -0.85 -6.89
C PHE A 11 3.29 -1.70 -7.92
N GLU A 12 3.50 -1.18 -9.14
CA GLU A 12 4.28 -1.86 -10.18
C GLU A 12 5.78 -1.92 -9.84
N ASP A 13 6.30 -0.93 -9.12
CA ASP A 13 7.67 -0.91 -8.58
C ASP A 13 7.85 -1.88 -7.37
N GLU A 14 6.81 -2.62 -6.97
CA GLU A 14 6.78 -3.51 -5.81
C GLU A 14 7.26 -2.86 -4.50
N LYS A 15 7.03 -1.55 -4.35
CA LYS A 15 7.40 -0.80 -3.13
C LYS A 15 6.42 -1.10 -1.99
N PRO A 16 6.86 -1.05 -0.73
CA PRO A 16 5.95 -1.03 0.42
C PRO A 16 5.03 0.18 0.38
N ILE A 17 3.71 -0.06 0.46
CA ILE A 17 2.68 0.98 0.40
C ILE A 17 1.76 0.87 1.60
N GLY A 18 1.58 1.97 2.32
CA GLY A 18 0.51 2.14 3.28
C GLY A 18 -0.61 3.01 2.72
N VAL A 19 -1.85 2.51 2.78
CA VAL A 19 -3.05 3.26 2.40
C VAL A 19 -3.88 3.54 3.65
N LEU A 20 -4.03 4.82 3.99
CA LEU A 20 -4.92 5.25 5.06
C LEU A 20 -6.36 5.24 4.54
N ILE A 21 -7.20 4.37 5.10
CA ILE A 21 -8.60 4.22 4.71
C ILE A 21 -9.56 4.86 5.72
N GLY A 22 -10.80 5.09 5.32
CA GLY A 22 -11.82 5.75 6.13
C GLY A 22 -11.64 7.26 6.22
N SER A 23 -10.68 7.83 5.48
CA SER A 23 -10.49 9.28 5.35
C SER A 23 -11.33 9.90 4.22
N GLY A 24 -11.98 9.08 3.39
CA GLY A 24 -12.67 9.51 2.17
C GLY A 24 -11.74 9.68 0.97
N GLY A 25 -12.35 9.85 -0.20
CA GLY A 25 -11.65 10.13 -1.46
C GLY A 25 -11.04 8.88 -2.11
N MET A 26 -10.01 9.10 -2.92
CA MET A 26 -9.41 8.05 -3.77
C MET A 26 -8.83 6.88 -2.97
N ALA A 27 -8.32 7.12 -1.76
CA ALA A 27 -7.69 6.10 -0.92
C ALA A 27 -8.64 4.95 -0.56
N ASP A 28 -9.92 5.26 -0.32
CA ASP A 28 -10.95 4.27 0.01
C ASP A 28 -11.39 3.45 -1.21
N GLU A 29 -11.19 4.00 -2.42
CA GLU A 29 -11.50 3.29 -3.66
C GLU A 29 -10.40 2.31 -4.08
N ILE A 30 -9.15 2.51 -3.64
CA ILE A 30 -7.99 1.70 -4.03
C ILE A 30 -8.19 0.22 -3.65
N GLU A 31 -8.68 -0.08 -2.45
CA GLU A 31 -8.89 -1.47 -2.01
C GLU A 31 -9.85 -2.21 -2.95
N GLY A 32 -11.00 -1.58 -3.26
CA GLY A 32 -11.99 -2.16 -4.18
C GLY A 32 -11.50 -2.27 -5.63
N ILE A 33 -10.61 -1.38 -6.07
CA ILE A 33 -9.99 -1.45 -7.41
C ILE A 33 -9.03 -2.65 -7.49
N LEU A 34 -8.18 -2.85 -6.47
CA LEU A 34 -7.24 -3.98 -6.43
C LEU A 34 -7.98 -5.32 -6.40
N GLU A 35 -9.03 -5.44 -5.58
CA GLU A 35 -9.85 -6.66 -5.52
C GLU A 35 -10.48 -6.99 -6.87
N LYS A 36 -11.03 -5.98 -7.57
CA LYS A 36 -11.63 -6.15 -8.89
C LYS A 36 -10.59 -6.48 -9.97
N ALA A 37 -9.38 -5.93 -9.86
CA ALA A 37 -8.29 -6.20 -10.79
C ALA A 37 -7.72 -7.62 -10.66
N ARG A 38 -8.14 -8.41 -9.65
CA ARG A 38 -7.59 -9.73 -9.30
C ARG A 38 -6.06 -9.74 -9.17
N ARG A 39 -5.47 -8.58 -8.93
CA ARG A 39 -4.07 -8.47 -8.58
C ARG A 39 -3.96 -8.82 -7.11
N GLY A 40 -2.97 -9.65 -6.75
CA GLY A 40 -2.68 -9.90 -5.34
C GLY A 40 -2.43 -8.58 -4.61
N LYS A 41 -2.59 -8.56 -3.28
CA LYS A 41 -2.41 -7.31 -2.52
C LYS A 41 -0.99 -6.72 -2.62
N GLY A 42 0.00 -7.48 -3.09
CA GLY A 42 1.40 -7.01 -3.17
C GLY A 42 1.93 -6.63 -1.78
N LYS A 43 2.92 -5.74 -1.72
CA LYS A 43 3.42 -5.14 -0.47
C LYS A 43 2.55 -3.96 -0.01
N VAL A 44 1.24 -4.15 0.03
CA VAL A 44 0.28 -3.08 0.39
C VAL A 44 -0.45 -3.42 1.69
N VAL A 45 -0.43 -2.47 2.63
CA VAL A 45 -1.19 -2.53 3.89
C VAL A 45 -2.21 -1.41 3.97
N PHE A 46 -3.36 -1.74 4.56
CA PHE A 46 -4.47 -0.81 4.79
C PHE A 46 -4.71 -0.70 6.31
N ASP A 47 -4.95 0.51 6.79
CA ASP A 47 -5.44 0.78 8.15
C ASP A 47 -6.17 2.13 8.17
N SER A 48 -7.10 2.30 9.09
CA SER A 48 -7.80 3.58 9.33
C SER A 48 -7.18 4.41 10.45
N ASP A 49 -6.32 3.80 11.28
CA ASP A 49 -5.52 4.50 12.27
C ASP A 49 -4.13 4.81 11.69
N PRO A 50 -3.72 6.09 11.65
CA PRO A 50 -2.46 6.49 11.05
C PRO A 50 -1.23 5.96 11.80
N LYS A 51 -1.32 5.72 13.12
CA LYS A 51 -0.18 5.18 13.88
C LYS A 51 0.05 3.72 13.53
N ARG A 52 -1.02 2.91 13.56
CA ARG A 52 -0.94 1.49 13.15
C ARG A 52 -0.53 1.33 11.70
N LEU A 53 -0.96 2.25 10.82
CA LEU A 53 -0.55 2.22 9.42
C LEU A 53 0.97 2.38 9.28
N VAL A 54 1.55 3.35 9.99
CA VAL A 54 3.00 3.59 9.96
C VAL A 54 3.76 2.38 10.51
N GLU A 55 3.30 1.80 11.63
CA GLU A 55 3.90 0.59 12.20
C GLU A 55 3.95 -0.56 11.18
N LYS A 56 2.84 -0.85 10.51
CA LYS A 56 2.75 -1.87 9.45
C LYS A 56 3.66 -1.60 8.26
N VAL A 57 3.79 -0.34 7.84
CA VAL A 57 4.69 0.02 6.72
C VAL A 57 6.14 -0.17 7.11
N ILE A 58 6.53 0.16 8.34
CA ILE A 58 7.89 -0.08 8.84
C ILE A 58 8.20 -1.57 8.83
N GLU A 59 7.27 -2.42 9.28
CA GLU A 59 7.42 -3.89 9.23
C GLU A 59 7.67 -4.37 7.80
N LEU A 60 6.86 -3.93 6.82
CA LEU A 60 7.08 -4.28 5.40
C LEU A 60 8.44 -3.84 4.87
N VAL A 61 8.89 -2.63 5.22
CA VAL A 61 10.19 -2.09 4.79
C VAL A 61 11.34 -2.89 5.41
N ASP A 62 11.22 -3.30 6.67
CA ASP A 62 12.26 -4.07 7.34
C ASP A 62 12.34 -5.50 6.79
N GLU A 63 11.20 -6.12 6.45
CA GLU A 63 11.17 -7.40 5.72
C GLU A 63 11.86 -7.30 4.34
N GLU A 64 11.65 -6.20 3.62
CA GLU A 64 12.27 -5.96 2.31
C GLU A 64 13.79 -5.76 2.40
N LYS A 65 14.28 -4.96 3.36
CA LYS A 65 15.73 -4.76 3.57
C LYS A 65 16.48 -6.05 3.90
N VAL A 66 15.82 -6.99 4.57
CA VAL A 66 16.39 -8.31 4.84
C VAL A 66 16.49 -9.13 3.55
N HIS A 67 15.54 -8.97 2.62
CA HIS A 67 15.56 -9.64 1.31
C HIS A 67 16.61 -9.07 0.35
N ASP A 68 16.80 -7.75 0.31
CA ASP A 68 17.77 -7.09 -0.57
C ASP A 68 19.23 -7.27 -0.14
N ALA A 69 19.46 -7.69 1.11
CA ALA A 69 20.78 -7.92 1.68
C ALA A 69 21.29 -9.37 1.51
N GLN A 70 20.55 -10.25 0.82
CA GLN A 70 20.91 -11.65 0.57
C GLN A 70 21.40 -11.92 -0.85
#